data_AF-A0A235B177-F1
#
_entry.id   AF-A0A235B177-F1
#
_cell.length_a   1.000
_cell.length_b   1.000
_cell.length_c   1.000
_cell.angle_alpha   90.00
_cell.angle_beta   90.00
_cell.angle_gamma   90.00
#
_symmetry.space_group_name_H-M   'P 1'
#
loop_
_entity.id
_entity.type
_entity.pdbx_description
1 polymer ?
#
loop_
_entity_poly.entity_id
_entity_poly.type
_entity_poly.pdbx_seq_one_letter_code
_entity_poly.pdbx_strand_id
1 'polypeptide(L)'
;SYATWLSGFTLLCIVYYAGADLYLIDPNVLDVSVPVAIAISIGSLAFGWIAYNTICKFMLGKSDTLLMVILYCILVVVAWGYTHLFTGRAAFLHLGAFTATIMSANVFMIIIPNQKIVVADLIAGRKPDPKYGKIAKQRSTHNNYLTLPVL
;
A
#
# COMPACT_ATOMS: atom_id res chain seq x y z
N SER A 1 7.22 13.26 6.31
CA SER A 1 6.89 12.05 5.54
C SER A 1 6.27 10.96 6.41
N TYR A 2 6.92 10.45 7.48
CA TYR A 2 6.27 9.49 8.42
C TYR A 2 5.06 10.07 9.16
N ALA A 3 5.19 11.31 9.66
CA ALA A 3 4.10 12.03 10.31
C ALA A 3 2.89 12.20 9.39
N THR A 4 3.11 12.30 8.07
CA THR A 4 2.06 12.49 7.06
C THR A 4 1.25 11.23 6.82
N TRP A 5 1.90 10.06 6.75
CA TRP A 5 1.16 8.79 6.70
C TRP A 5 0.44 8.52 8.01
N LEU A 6 1.10 8.74 9.15
CA LEU A 6 0.50 8.53 10.46
C LEU A 6 -0.70 9.45 10.66
N SER A 7 -0.62 10.73 10.29
CA SER A 7 -1.75 11.66 10.36
C SER A 7 -2.87 11.29 9.39
N GLY A 8 -2.55 10.82 8.18
CA GLY A 8 -3.54 10.37 7.19
C GLY A 8 -4.26 9.09 7.63
N PHE A 9 -3.52 8.11 8.14
CA PHE A 9 -4.08 6.89 8.72
C PHE A 9 -4.92 7.19 9.96
N THR A 10 -4.46 8.10 10.82
CA THR A 10 -5.22 8.54 11.99
C THR A 10 -6.51 9.23 11.58
N LEU A 11 -6.48 10.09 10.55
CA LEU A 11 -7.70 10.72 10.01
C LEU A 11 -8.66 9.67 9.43
N LEU A 12 -8.15 8.66 8.74
CA LEU A 12 -8.97 7.55 8.23
C LEU A 12 -9.64 6.77 9.38
N CYS A 13 -8.87 6.42 10.42
CA CYS A 13 -9.41 5.75 11.60
C CYS A 13 -10.49 6.59 12.29
N ILE A 14 -10.27 7.90 12.46
CA ILE A 14 -11.22 8.79 13.10
C ILE A 14 -12.49 8.96 12.27
N VAL A 15 -12.37 9.22 10.96
CA VAL A 15 -13.54 9.54 10.13
C VAL A 15 -14.34 8.29 9.75
N TYR A 16 -13.66 7.17 9.46
CA TYR A 16 -14.33 5.98 8.88
C TYR A 16 -14.45 4.80 9.84
N TYR A 17 -13.59 4.67 10.86
CA TYR A 17 -13.75 3.61 11.85
C TYR A 17 -14.54 4.07 13.08
N ALA A 18 -14.39 5.32 13.51
CA ALA A 18 -15.23 5.86 14.59
C ALA A 18 -16.65 6.26 14.13
N GLY A 19 -16.87 6.42 12.81
CA GLY A 19 -18.17 6.70 12.18
C GLY A 19 -18.66 5.61 11.22
N ALA A 20 -18.24 4.36 11.43
CA ALA A 20 -18.42 3.27 10.47
C ALA A 20 -19.88 2.99 10.10
N ASP A 21 -20.82 3.11 11.03
CA ASP A 21 -22.27 2.94 10.77
C ASP A 21 -22.84 3.92 9.73
N LEU A 22 -22.26 5.12 9.61
CA LEU A 22 -22.76 6.19 8.72
C LEU A 22 -22.01 6.27 7.38
N TYR A 23 -20.75 5.81 7.34
CA TYR A 23 -19.86 6.07 6.21
C TYR A 23 -19.24 4.82 5.58
N LEU A 24 -19.12 3.72 6.33
CA LEU A 24 -18.42 2.51 5.90
C LEU A 24 -19.36 1.47 5.30
N ILE A 25 -20.49 1.22 5.97
CA ILE A 25 -21.42 0.14 5.64
C ILE A 25 -22.58 0.70 4.81
N ASP A 26 -22.88 0.04 3.70
CA ASP A 26 -24.16 0.19 2.99
C ASP A 26 -24.89 -1.16 3.09
N PRO A 27 -25.99 -1.24 3.86
CA PRO A 27 -26.78 -2.48 3.97
C PRO A 27 -27.32 -2.99 2.63
N ASN A 28 -27.43 -2.13 1.61
CA ASN A 28 -27.86 -2.53 0.27
C ASN A 28 -26.75 -3.19 -0.56
N VAL A 29 -25.49 -3.02 -0.16
CA VAL A 29 -24.31 -3.59 -0.83
C VAL A 29 -23.83 -4.84 -0.07
N LEU A 30 -23.61 -4.70 1.24
CA LEU A 30 -23.18 -5.79 2.09
C LEU A 30 -23.69 -5.56 3.53
N ASP A 31 -24.71 -6.31 3.92
CA ASP A 31 -25.27 -6.28 5.27
C ASP A 31 -24.39 -7.09 6.24
N VAL A 32 -23.35 -6.43 6.75
CA VAL A 32 -22.41 -6.97 7.74
C VAL A 32 -22.31 -6.04 8.95
N SER A 33 -22.03 -6.62 10.12
CA SER A 33 -21.83 -5.83 11.33
C SER A 33 -20.58 -4.95 11.25
N VAL A 34 -20.60 -3.81 11.93
CA VAL A 34 -19.49 -2.84 11.98
C VAL A 34 -18.13 -3.47 12.28
N PRO A 35 -17.98 -4.36 13.28
CA PRO A 35 -16.68 -4.99 13.55
C PRO A 35 -16.17 -5.84 12.40
N VAL A 36 -17.07 -6.50 11.66
CA VAL A 36 -16.73 -7.33 10.51
C VAL A 36 -16.28 -6.46 9.34
N ALA A 37 -16.98 -5.36 9.06
CA ALA A 37 -16.58 -4.41 8.02
C ALA A 37 -15.19 -3.79 8.29
N ILE A 38 -14.92 -3.42 9.54
CA ILE A 38 -13.60 -2.90 9.96
C ILE A 38 -12.52 -3.99 9.83
N ALA A 39 -12.81 -5.22 10.24
CA ALA A 39 -11.87 -6.34 10.12
C ALA A 39 -11.54 -6.66 8.65
N ILE A 40 -12.53 -6.65 7.76
CA ILE A 40 -12.35 -6.81 6.31
C ILE A 40 -11.48 -5.67 5.75
N SER A 41 -11.76 -4.43 6.17
CA SER A 41 -10.97 -3.27 5.75
C SER A 41 -9.50 -3.41 6.14
N ILE A 42 -9.20 -3.60 7.42
CA ILE A 42 -7.83 -3.76 7.93
C ILE A 42 -7.15 -4.98 7.29
N GLY A 43 -7.89 -6.09 7.18
CA GLY A 43 -7.43 -7.31 6.54
C GLY A 43 -7.03 -7.09 5.08
N SER A 44 -7.82 -6.31 4.34
CA SER A 44 -7.55 -5.98 2.93
C SER A 44 -6.27 -5.16 2.75
N LEU A 45 -5.98 -4.23 3.68
CA LEU A 45 -4.75 -3.43 3.67
C LEU A 45 -3.52 -4.31 3.93
N ALA A 46 -3.60 -5.17 4.95
CA ALA A 46 -2.51 -6.09 5.29
C ALA A 46 -2.25 -7.11 4.18
N PHE A 47 -3.31 -7.75 3.68
CA PHE A 47 -3.24 -8.71 2.58
C PHE A 47 -2.70 -8.05 1.30
N GLY A 48 -3.19 -6.85 0.99
CA GLY A 48 -2.73 -6.03 -0.14
C GLY A 48 -1.24 -5.80 -0.13
N TRP A 49 -0.69 -5.40 1.01
CA TRP A 49 0.75 -5.22 1.15
C TRP A 49 1.53 -6.53 0.98
N ILE A 50 1.08 -7.64 1.58
CA ILE A 50 1.74 -8.95 1.46
C ILE A 50 1.78 -9.42 0.01
N ALA A 51 0.63 -9.37 -0.68
CA ALA A 51 0.51 -9.76 -2.09
C ALA A 51 1.42 -8.88 -2.96
N TYR A 52 1.33 -7.56 -2.82
CA TYR A 52 2.18 -6.60 -3.52
C TYR A 52 3.68 -6.86 -3.29
N ASN A 53 4.09 -7.06 -2.03
CA ASN A 53 5.48 -7.29 -1.67
C ASN A 53 6.00 -8.58 -2.33
N THR A 54 5.19 -9.63 -2.34
CA THR A 54 5.52 -10.95 -2.91
C THR A 54 5.70 -10.87 -4.42
N ILE A 55 4.77 -10.23 -5.14
CA ILE A 55 4.83 -10.05 -6.59
C ILE A 55 6.10 -9.29 -6.99
N CYS A 56 6.40 -8.20 -6.28
CA CYS A 56 7.57 -7.39 -6.59
C CYS A 56 8.89 -8.13 -6.31
N LYS A 57 8.95 -8.97 -5.26
CA LYS A 57 10.11 -9.85 -5.02
C LYS A 57 10.28 -10.86 -6.16
N PHE A 58 9.19 -11.45 -6.65
CA PHE A 58 9.22 -12.41 -7.76
C PHE A 58 9.61 -11.77 -9.11
N MET A 59 9.27 -10.49 -9.30
CA MET A 59 9.53 -9.73 -10.52
C MET A 59 10.81 -8.91 -10.49
N LEU A 60 11.58 -8.98 -9.39
CA LEU A 60 12.80 -8.21 -9.22
C LEU A 60 13.82 -8.50 -10.33
N GLY A 61 14.16 -7.47 -11.11
CA GLY A 61 15.15 -7.56 -12.19
C GLY A 61 14.66 -8.21 -13.48
N LYS A 62 13.36 -8.47 -13.64
CA LYS A 62 12.76 -9.00 -14.88
C LYS A 62 12.33 -7.89 -15.84
N SER A 63 11.18 -7.27 -15.57
CA SER A 63 10.63 -6.16 -16.35
C SER A 63 9.78 -5.27 -15.46
N ASP A 64 10.23 -4.03 -15.27
CA ASP A 64 9.51 -3.04 -14.46
C ASP A 64 8.20 -2.62 -15.13
N THR A 65 8.15 -2.54 -16.46
CA THR A 65 6.91 -2.23 -17.21
C THR A 65 5.84 -3.30 -16.99
N LEU A 66 6.20 -4.58 -17.09
CA LEU A 66 5.26 -5.67 -16.85
C LEU A 66 4.76 -5.66 -15.39
N LEU A 67 5.66 -5.39 -14.45
CA LEU A 67 5.30 -5.25 -13.04
C LEU A 67 4.31 -4.10 -12.82
N MET A 68 4.52 -2.94 -13.43
CA MET A 68 3.59 -1.80 -13.34
C MET A 68 2.21 -2.12 -13.93
N VAL A 69 2.14 -2.84 -15.06
CA VAL A 69 0.86 -3.27 -15.66
C VAL A 69 0.12 -4.24 -14.73
N ILE A 70 0.82 -5.23 -14.18
CA ILE A 70 0.22 -6.18 -13.22
C ILE A 70 -0.33 -5.44 -12.00
N LEU A 71 0.45 -4.50 -11.44
CA LEU A 71 0.05 -3.70 -10.29
C LEU A 71 -1.16 -2.81 -10.59
N TYR A 72 -1.23 -2.23 -11.79
CA TYR A 72 -2.39 -1.45 -12.23
C TYR A 72 -3.65 -2.33 -12.30
N CYS A 73 -3.57 -3.51 -12.92
CA CYS A 73 -4.70 -4.45 -12.96
C CYS A 73 -5.17 -4.86 -11.55
N ILE A 74 -4.23 -5.10 -10.62
CA ILE A 74 -4.56 -5.39 -9.22
C ILE A 74 -5.29 -4.22 -8.58
N LEU A 75 -4.83 -2.98 -8.81
CA LEU A 75 -5.47 -1.78 -8.27
C LEU A 75 -6.91 -1.63 -8.79
N VAL A 76 -7.14 -1.89 -10.08
CA VAL A 76 -8.49 -1.89 -10.69
C VAL A 76 -9.38 -2.98 -10.05
N VAL A 77 -8.86 -4.20 -9.87
CA VAL A 77 -9.61 -5.29 -9.24
C VAL A 77 -9.94 -4.98 -7.78
N VAL A 78 -9.00 -4.38 -7.03
CA VAL A 78 -9.22 -3.96 -5.64
C VAL A 78 -10.26 -2.84 -5.58
N ALA A 79 -10.16 -1.83 -6.46
CA ALA A 79 -11.14 -0.75 -6.55
C ALA A 79 -12.54 -1.29 -6.83
N TRP A 80 -12.68 -2.19 -7.81
CA TRP A 80 -13.93 -2.87 -8.11
C TRP A 80 -14.42 -3.71 -6.92
N GLY A 81 -13.55 -4.48 -6.27
CA GLY A 81 -13.90 -5.27 -5.09
C GLY A 81 -14.42 -4.41 -3.94
N TYR A 82 -13.82 -3.24 -3.69
CA TYR A 82 -14.29 -2.31 -2.68
C TYR A 82 -15.67 -1.73 -2.98
N THR A 83 -16.06 -1.57 -4.24
CA THR A 83 -17.42 -1.13 -4.59
C THR A 83 -18.51 -2.15 -4.26
N HIS A 84 -18.15 -3.43 -4.09
CA HIS A 84 -19.05 -4.51 -3.65
C HIS A 84 -19.00 -4.78 -2.15
N LEU A 85 -18.09 -4.13 -1.41
CA LEU A 85 -17.90 -4.33 0.02
C LEU A 85 -18.27 -3.11 0.85
N PHE A 86 -18.12 -1.91 0.29
CA PHE A 86 -18.27 -0.64 0.99
C PHE A 86 -19.13 0.33 0.18
N THR A 87 -19.62 1.39 0.84
CA THR A 87 -20.26 2.52 0.16
C THR A 87 -19.33 3.09 -0.91
N GLY A 88 -19.87 3.71 -1.97
CA GLY A 88 -19.04 4.31 -3.03
C GLY A 88 -18.01 5.31 -2.49
N ARG A 89 -18.35 6.09 -1.46
CA ARG A 89 -17.42 7.03 -0.79
C ARG A 89 -16.34 6.29 0.01
N ALA A 90 -16.72 5.27 0.76
CA ALA A 90 -15.76 4.46 1.50
C ALA A 90 -14.83 3.69 0.56
N ALA A 91 -15.30 3.18 -0.57
CA ALA A 91 -14.49 2.49 -1.56
C ALA A 91 -13.33 3.35 -2.07
N PHE A 92 -13.58 4.62 -2.43
CA PHE A 92 -12.53 5.56 -2.83
C PHE A 92 -11.49 5.81 -1.73
N LEU A 93 -11.94 5.97 -0.49
CA LEU A 93 -11.03 6.21 0.63
C LEU A 93 -10.23 4.98 1.03
N HIS A 94 -10.81 3.79 0.97
CA HIS A 94 -10.10 2.54 1.21
C HIS A 94 -9.07 2.29 0.11
N LEU A 95 -9.38 2.63 -1.13
CA LEU A 95 -8.41 2.58 -2.23
C LEU A 95 -7.23 3.53 -1.98
N GLY A 96 -7.49 4.76 -1.51
CA GLY A 96 -6.44 5.70 -1.10
C GLY A 96 -5.63 5.20 0.12
N ALA A 97 -6.29 4.58 1.09
CA ALA A 97 -5.64 3.97 2.25
C ALA A 97 -4.73 2.80 1.86
N PHE A 98 -5.18 2.00 0.89
CA PHE A 98 -4.46 0.87 0.34
C PHE A 98 -3.18 1.31 -0.35
N THR A 99 -3.26 2.30 -1.24
CA THR A 99 -2.08 2.86 -1.92
C THR A 99 -1.12 3.50 -0.93
N ALA A 100 -1.63 4.29 0.02
CA ALA A 100 -0.81 4.92 1.06
C ALA A 100 -0.10 3.88 1.96
N THR A 101 -0.79 2.81 2.33
CA THR A 101 -0.21 1.69 3.09
C THR A 101 0.96 1.04 2.34
N ILE A 102 0.77 0.73 1.05
CA ILE A 102 1.82 0.15 0.22
C ILE A 102 3.03 1.08 0.13
N MET A 103 2.81 2.36 -0.11
CA MET A 103 3.89 3.33 -0.26
C MET A 103 4.71 3.50 1.02
N SER A 104 4.05 3.61 2.16
CA SER A 104 4.70 3.76 3.46
C SER A 104 5.46 2.50 3.85
N ALA A 105 4.87 1.33 3.64
CA ALA A 105 5.54 0.07 3.94
C ALA A 105 6.75 -0.18 3.02
N ASN A 106 6.71 0.26 1.76
CA ASN A 106 7.89 0.25 0.87
C ASN A 106 9.05 1.03 1.46
N VAL A 107 8.78 2.23 2.00
CA VAL A 107 9.80 3.06 2.61
C VAL A 107 10.32 2.43 3.90
N PHE A 108 9.42 2.10 4.83
CA PHE A 108 9.77 1.67 6.18
C PHE A 108 10.40 0.28 6.23
N MET A 109 9.84 -0.68 5.50
CA MET A 109 10.24 -2.09 5.61
C MET A 109 11.29 -2.50 4.57
N ILE A 110 11.44 -1.77 3.47
CA ILE A 110 12.31 -2.18 2.35
C ILE A 110 13.40 -1.14 2.06
N ILE A 111 13.05 0.11 1.78
CA ILE A 111 14.02 1.13 1.33
C ILE A 111 15.00 1.50 2.45
N ILE A 112 14.51 1.90 3.63
CA ILE A 112 15.38 2.36 4.73
C ILE A 112 16.30 1.24 5.25
N PRO A 113 15.82 0.01 5.52
CA PRO A 113 16.70 -1.06 6.00
C PRO A 113 17.81 -1.36 4.99
N ASN A 114 17.49 -1.42 3.69
CA ASN A 114 18.47 -1.64 2.63
C ASN A 114 19.46 -0.48 2.53
N GLN A 115 18.99 0.77 2.65
CA GLN A 115 19.85 1.95 2.67
C GLN A 115 20.80 1.94 3.87
N LYS A 116 20.35 1.53 5.07
CA LYS A 116 21.22 1.40 6.26
C LYS A 116 22.36 0.40 6.04
N ILE A 117 22.07 -0.74 5.40
CA ILE A 117 23.10 -1.75 5.07
C ILE A 117 24.13 -1.15 4.11
N VAL A 118 23.66 -0.52 3.02
CA VAL A 118 24.54 0.10 2.01
C VAL A 118 25.41 1.20 2.63
N VAL A 119 24.85 2.06 3.47
CA VAL A 119 25.59 3.12 4.17
C VAL A 119 26.63 2.52 5.12
N ALA A 120 26.29 1.47 5.87
CA ALA A 120 27.22 0.81 6.77
C ALA A 120 28.40 0.16 6.02
N ASP A 121 28.16 -0.44 4.85
CA ASP A 121 29.21 -0.99 4.00
C ASP A 121 30.15 0.10 3.47
N LEU A 122 29.60 1.23 3.02
CA LEU A 122 30.40 2.38 2.55
C LEU A 122 31.27 2.98 3.66
N ILE A 123 30.72 3.15 4.87
CA ILE A 123 31.47 3.63 6.04
C ILE A 123 32.62 2.69 6.38
N ALA A 124 32.41 1.38 6.21
CA ALA A 124 33.43 0.36 6.44
C ALA A 124 34.41 0.17 5.26
N GLY A 125 34.32 1.00 4.22
CA GLY A 125 35.17 0.90 3.02
C GLY A 125 34.90 -0.35 2.16
N ARG A 126 33.78 -1.05 2.39
CA ARG A 126 33.35 -2.21 1.59
C ARG A 126 32.56 -1.76 0.37
N LYS A 127 32.62 -2.57 -0.69
CA LYS A 127 31.75 -2.38 -1.86
C LYS A 127 30.34 -2.88 -1.53
N PRO A 128 29.30 -2.02 -1.57
CA PRO A 128 27.94 -2.44 -1.25
C PRO A 128 27.40 -3.44 -2.28
N ASP A 129 26.58 -4.38 -1.81
CA ASP A 129 25.92 -5.35 -2.69
C ASP A 129 24.92 -4.63 -3.63
N PRO A 130 25.08 -4.72 -4.97
CA PRO A 130 24.20 -4.07 -5.93
C PRO A 130 22.72 -4.47 -5.80
N LYS A 131 22.41 -5.61 -5.19
CA LYS A 131 21.02 -6.07 -5.01
C LYS A 131 20.18 -5.08 -4.20
N TYR A 132 20.77 -4.45 -3.17
CA TYR A 132 20.06 -3.52 -2.31
C TYR A 132 19.66 -2.25 -3.06
N GLY A 133 20.53 -1.77 -3.95
CA GLY A 133 20.24 -0.66 -4.85
C GLY A 133 19.11 -0.98 -5.85
N LYS A 134 19.12 -2.19 -6.44
CA LYS A 134 18.06 -2.62 -7.37
C LYS A 134 16.70 -2.70 -6.67
N ILE A 135 16.64 -3.28 -5.47
CA ILE A 135 15.40 -3.37 -4.69
C ILE A 135 14.89 -1.98 -4.32
N ALA A 136 15.77 -1.11 -3.80
CA ALA A 136 15.38 0.25 -3.41
C ALA A 136 14.89 1.07 -4.61
N LYS A 137 15.54 0.94 -5.78
CA LYS A 137 15.13 1.62 -7.01
C LYS A 137 13.73 1.20 -7.45
N GLN A 138 13.45 -0.10 -7.53
CA GLN A 138 12.13 -0.62 -7.92
C GLN A 138 11.01 -0.04 -7.03
N ARG A 139 11.20 -0.08 -5.71
CA ARG A 139 10.21 0.43 -4.75
C ARG A 139 10.03 1.94 -4.81
N SER A 140 11.11 2.68 -5.04
CA SER A 140 11.06 4.15 -5.20
C SER A 140 10.29 4.53 -6.47
N THR A 141 10.58 3.86 -7.59
CA THR A 141 9.87 4.07 -8.86
C THR A 141 8.38 3.78 -8.72
N HIS A 142 8.01 2.68 -8.06
CA HIS A 142 6.60 2.38 -7.80
C HIS A 142 5.92 3.43 -6.94
N ASN A 143 6.57 3.89 -5.86
CA ASN A 143 6.00 4.95 -5.02
C ASN A 143 5.75 6.25 -5.80
N ASN A 144 6.60 6.58 -6.78
CA ASN A 144 6.43 7.77 -7.62
C ASN A 144 5.29 7.61 -8.65
N TYR A 145 5.02 6.40 -9.13
CA TYR A 145 3.91 6.14 -10.04
C TYR A 145 2.58 5.92 -9.31
N LEU A 146 2.61 5.32 -8.11
CA LEU A 146 1.42 5.11 -7.28
C LEU A 146 0.81 6.41 -6.74
N THR A 147 1.54 7.53 -6.79
CA THR A 147 1.02 8.86 -6.46
C THR A 147 0.25 9.50 -7.60
N LEU A 148 0.47 9.10 -8.86
CA LEU A 148 -0.17 9.73 -10.02
C LEU A 148 -1.70 9.61 -10.06
N PRO A 149 -2.32 8.48 -9.65
CA PRO A 149 -3.78 8.39 -9.57
C PRO A 149 -4.42 9.22 -8.46
N VAL A 150 -3.60 9.80 -7.56
CA VAL A 150 -4.04 10.51 -6.34
C VAL A 150 -3.85 12.03 -6.48
N LEU A 151 -3.23 12.50 -7.57
CA LEU A 151 -3.12 13.91 -7.96
C LEU A 151 -4.21 14.25 -8.99
#